data_AF-A0A842SG61-F1
#
_entry.id   AF-A0A842SG61-F1
#
_cell.length_a   1.000
_cell.length_b   1.000
_cell.length_c   1.000
_cell.angle_alpha   90.00
_cell.angle_beta   90.00
_cell.angle_gamma   90.00
#
_symmetry.space_group_name_H-M   'P 1'
#
loop_
_entity.id
_entity.type
_entity.pdbx_description
1 polymer ?
#
loop_
_entity_poly.entity_id
_entity_poly.type
_entity_poly.pdbx_seq_one_letter_code
_entity_poly.pdbx_strand_id
1 'polypeptide(L)' 'MKFSNLSLTHRDLVTGYLEKFPPKISELTFTNLFAWRHRYEFEHAEFKHHLIIRSKN' A
#
# COMPACT_ATOMS: atom_id res chain seq x y z
N MET A 1 -9.72 2.97 -12.38
CA MET A 1 -8.95 2.65 -11.16
C MET A 1 -9.63 1.47 -10.49
N LYS A 2 -8.91 0.36 -10.28
CA LYS A 2 -9.47 -0.86 -9.66
C LYS A 2 -8.76 -1.09 -8.34
N PHE A 3 -9.52 -1.10 -7.25
CA PHE A 3 -9.00 -1.43 -5.93
C PHE A 3 -8.99 -2.93 -5.72
N SER A 4 -7.98 -3.41 -5.01
CA SER A 4 -7.90 -4.78 -4.54
C SER A 4 -7.22 -4.87 -3.18
N ASN A 5 -7.59 -5.89 -2.41
CA ASN A 5 -7.03 -6.12 -1.08
C ASN A 5 -5.51 -6.30 -1.16
N LEU A 6 -4.81 -5.74 -0.18
CA LEU A 6 -3.37 -5.90 -0.08
C LEU A 6 -3.01 -7.37 0.21
N SER A 7 -2.05 -7.90 -0.55
CA SER A 7 -1.53 -9.26 -0.38
C SER A 7 0.00 -9.29 -0.57
N LEU A 8 0.63 -10.42 -0.27
CA LEU A 8 2.09 -10.57 -0.42
C LEU A 8 2.58 -10.39 -1.87
N THR A 9 1.77 -10.71 -2.88
CA THR A 9 2.14 -10.55 -4.30
C THR A 9 2.33 -9.08 -4.69
N HIS A 10 1.84 -8.15 -3.88
CA HIS A 10 1.94 -6.71 -4.14
C HIS A 10 3.17 -6.06 -3.48
N ARG A 11 4.03 -6.86 -2.81
CA ARG A 11 5.21 -6.36 -2.10
C ARG A 11 6.12 -5.52 -2.99
N ASP A 12 6.47 -6.04 -4.16
CA ASP A 12 7.47 -5.40 -5.01
C ASP A 12 6.92 -4.11 -5.65
N LEU A 13 5.64 -4.11 -6.04
CA LEU A 13 4.94 -2.91 -6.52
C LEU A 13 4.93 -1.81 -5.46
N VAL A 14 4.43 -2.12 -4.27
CA VAL A 14 4.31 -1.14 -3.18
C VAL A 14 5.68 -0.65 -2.72
N THR A 15 6.63 -1.56 -2.53
CA THR A 15 7.99 -1.20 -2.11
C THR A 15 8.68 -0.32 -3.15
N GLY A 16 8.56 -0.63 -4.45
CA GLY A 16 9.14 0.20 -5.50
C GLY A 16 8.60 1.64 -5.51
N TYR A 17 7.30 1.83 -5.23
CA TYR A 17 6.73 3.16 -5.05
C TYR A 17 7.26 3.88 -3.81
N LEU A 18 7.35 3.18 -2.68
CA LEU A 18 7.83 3.76 -1.42
C LEU A 18 9.33 4.04 -1.43
N GLU A 19 10.13 3.31 -2.22
CA GLU A 19 11.54 3.61 -2.42
C GLU A 19 11.74 4.81 -3.35
N LYS A 20 10.94 4.90 -4.43
CA LYS A 20 10.99 6.04 -5.36
C LYS A 20 10.49 7.33 -4.72
N PHE A 21 9.51 7.22 -3.82
CA PHE A 21 8.88 8.33 -3.11
C PHE A 21 8.89 8.05 -1.59
N PRO A 22 10.06 8.17 -0.93
CA PRO A 22 10.22 7.78 0.47
C PRO A 22 9.30 8.59 1.39
N PRO A 23 8.43 7.92 2.16
CA PRO A 23 7.60 8.59 3.14
C PRO A 23 8.44 9.11 4.31
N LYS A 24 7.94 10.17 4.95
CA LYS A 24 8.55 10.75 6.17
C LYS A 24 8.06 10.10 7.47
N ILE A 25 7.13 9.14 7.38
CA ILE A 25 6.49 8.46 8.51
C ILE A 25 6.78 6.96 8.46
N SER A 26 6.83 6.33 9.63
CA SER A 26 7.22 4.91 9.75
C SER A 26 6.11 3.94 9.36
N GLU A 27 4.86 4.41 9.43
CA GLU A 27 3.63 3.67 9.20
C GLU A 27 3.48 3.29 7.72
N LEU A 28 4.09 4.06 6.82
CA LEU A 28 4.01 3.83 5.38
C LEU A 28 5.16 2.95 4.89
N THR A 29 5.22 1.72 5.39
CA THR A 29 6.07 0.64 4.86
C THR A 29 5.19 -0.51 4.40
N PHE A 30 5.67 -1.34 3.46
CA PHE A 30 4.92 -2.53 3.05
C PHE A 30 4.63 -3.45 4.25
N THR A 31 5.60 -3.64 5.14
CA THR A 31 5.46 -4.46 6.34
C THR A 31 4.33 -3.95 7.23
N ASN A 32 4.28 -2.65 7.51
CA ASN A 32 3.21 -2.08 8.33
C ASN A 32 1.85 -2.18 7.62
N LEU A 33 1.75 -1.78 6.35
CA LEU A 33 0.51 -1.92 5.58
C LEU A 33 0.00 -3.37 5.56
N PHE A 34 0.89 -4.35 5.39
CA PHE A 34 0.52 -5.76 5.36
C PHE A 34 0.15 -6.30 6.74
N ALA A 35 0.87 -5.94 7.79
CA ALA A 35 0.60 -6.39 9.17
C ALA A 35 -0.78 -5.89 9.64
N TRP A 36 -1.10 -4.63 9.36
CA TRP A 36 -2.32 -3.99 9.80
C TRP A 36 -3.53 -4.18 8.84
N ARG A 37 -3.35 -4.94 7.74
CA ARG A 37 -4.37 -5.10 6.69
C ARG A 37 -5.72 -5.62 7.16
N HIS A 38 -5.75 -6.48 8.19
CA HIS A 38 -7.00 -7.04 8.71
C HIS A 38 -7.77 -6.03 9.56
N ARG A 39 -7.06 -5.09 10.19
CA ARG A 39 -7.67 -4.09 11.07
C ARG A 39 -8.22 -2.91 10.28
N TYR A 40 -7.54 -2.48 9.22
CA TYR A 40 -7.95 -1.31 8.40
C TYR A 40 -8.54 -1.71 7.04
N GLU A 41 -8.53 -3.01 6.72
CA GLU A 41 -8.99 -3.53 5.43
C GLU A 41 -8.36 -2.79 4.25
N PHE A 42 -7.03 -2.65 4.31
CA PHE A 42 -6.30 -1.85 3.32
C PHE A 42 -6.50 -2.39 1.91
N GLU A 43 -6.90 -1.49 1.02
CA GLU A 43 -6.91 -1.70 -0.41
C GLU A 43 -5.85 -0.83 -1.08
N HIS A 44 -5.34 -1.34 -2.19
CA HIS A 44 -4.42 -0.60 -3.04
C HIS A 44 -4.95 -0.50 -4.46
N ALA A 45 -4.54 0.56 -5.16
CA ALA A 45 -4.71 0.72 -6.59
C ALA A 45 -3.53 1.51 -7.16
N GLU A 46 -3.19 1.22 -8.41
CA GLU A 46 -2.29 2.05 -9.20
C GLU A 46 -3.10 2.91 -10.16
N PHE A 47 -2.83 4.22 -10.20
CA PHE A 47 -3.48 5.15 -11.10
C PHE A 47 -2.53 6.25 -11.54
N LYS A 48 -2.32 6.39 -12.86
CA LYS A 48 -1.44 7.42 -13.45
C LYS A 48 -0.06 7.50 -12.76
N HIS A 49 0.61 6.36 -12.53
CA HIS A 49 1.89 6.28 -11.81
C HIS A 49 1.86 6.76 -10.36
N HIS A 50 0.70 6.67 -9.70
CA HIS A 50 0.56 6.90 -8.27
C HIS A 50 0.10 5.60 -7.61
N LEU A 51 0.72 5.28 -6.48
CA LEU A 51 0.21 4.29 -5.54
C LEU A 51 -0.84 4.95 -4.66
N ILE A 52 -2.04 4.38 -4.63
CA ILE A 52 -3.13 4.81 -3.75
C ILE A 52 -3.37 3.69 -2.75
N ILE A 53 -3.29 4.02 -1.47
CA ILE A 53 -3.67 3.16 -0.35
C ILE A 53 -4.90 3.77 0.32
N ARG A 54 -5.93 2.97 0.57
CA ARG A 54 -7.11 3.41 1.32
C ARG A 54 -7.50 2.40 2.40
N SER A 55 -7.99 2.92 3.51
CA SER A 55 -8.73 2.17 4.54
C SER A 55 -10.20 2.11 4.14
N LYS A 56 -10.87 1.00 4.46
CA LYS A 56 -12.35 0.88 4.37
C LYS A 56 -13.07 1.26 5.68
N ASN A 57 -12.31 1.33 6.78
CA ASN A 57 -12.76 1.91 8.06
C ASN A 57 -12.62 3.43 8.07
#